data_AF-A0AAW5VZX1-F1
#
_entry.id   AF-A0AAW5VZX1-F1
#
_cell.length_a   1.000
_cell.length_b   1.000
_cell.length_c   1.000
_cell.angle_alpha   90.00
_cell.angle_beta   90.00
_cell.angle_gamma   90.00
#
_symmetry.space_group_name_H-M   'P 1'
#
loop_
_entity.id
_entity.type
_entity.pdbx_description
1 polymer ?
#
loop_
_entity_poly.entity_id
_entity_poly.type
_entity_poly.pdbx_seq_one_letter_code
_entity_poly.pdbx_strand_id
1 'polypeptide(L)'
;MFASQPAQAQLRVDISGVGATQYPIAIADFADNPASQSLAEVIRADLTRSGQFQLINATGAGLNAESTIAYDEWRNRGADYLAYGSVAQTGGQYSISYRLVDSVRQTQLDGVAFAGSEKELRRISHQIADRIYEKITGVRGVFSTRLAYVLQTGNNYELQIADADGQNPQVMLRSRHSIISPAWSPDGKKLAYVSFENDKPVVYVQTLATGHREPLANFKGNNSSPAWAPNGNQVAVVLSRDGISQIYTLNTDGSGLRRVMRSPLIDTEPSFTPDGNSLVFVSDRGGAPNIYKVSLGGDDAQRITFNGSYNISPEVSADGTRLVYVTRRNGAFRIATQDMASGAEQLLTTGPDDQSPSFAPNGMQILYSSVQGGRSVLAVTSVDGRVRQTLSSLNGKVREPTWGPFTN
;
A
#
# COMPACT_ATOMS: atom_id res chain seq x y z
N MET A 1 -39.70 -13.88 -4.51
CA MET A 1 -38.51 -13.98 -3.65
C MET A 1 -37.31 -13.80 -4.58
N PHE A 2 -36.76 -12.59 -4.67
CA PHE A 2 -35.61 -12.31 -5.54
C PHE A 2 -34.33 -12.70 -4.80
N ALA A 3 -33.70 -13.78 -5.22
CA ALA A 3 -32.38 -14.18 -4.72
C ALA A 3 -31.34 -13.20 -5.29
N SER A 4 -30.73 -12.38 -4.42
CA SER A 4 -29.55 -11.61 -4.76
C SER A 4 -28.36 -12.58 -4.86
N GLN A 5 -27.89 -12.85 -6.08
CA GLN A 5 -26.59 -13.48 -6.26
C GLN A 5 -25.50 -12.53 -5.74
N PRO A 6 -24.53 -13.02 -4.96
CA PRO A 6 -23.36 -12.22 -4.61
C PRO A 6 -22.61 -11.92 -5.90
N ALA A 7 -22.44 -10.63 -6.20
CA ALA A 7 -21.56 -10.20 -7.28
C ALA A 7 -20.12 -10.60 -6.91
N GLN A 8 -19.60 -11.66 -7.52
CA GLN A 8 -18.17 -11.93 -7.48
C GLN A 8 -17.48 -10.82 -8.28
N ALA A 9 -16.77 -9.94 -7.58
CA ALA A 9 -15.85 -9.02 -8.25
C ALA A 9 -14.77 -9.88 -8.92
N GLN A 10 -14.84 -10.02 -10.24
CA GLN A 10 -13.85 -10.76 -11.00
C GLN A 10 -12.53 -10.00 -10.92
N LEU A 11 -11.49 -10.64 -10.37
CA LEU A 11 -10.14 -10.09 -10.31
C LEU A 11 -9.68 -9.78 -11.73
N ARG A 12 -9.56 -8.49 -12.07
CA ARG A 12 -9.03 -8.05 -13.36
C ARG A 12 -7.61 -7.54 -13.16
N VAL A 13 -6.65 -8.37 -13.56
CA VAL A 13 -5.24 -7.98 -13.68
C VAL A 13 -4.96 -7.70 -15.14
N ASP A 14 -4.70 -6.43 -15.47
CA ASP A 14 -4.27 -6.03 -16.80
C ASP A 14 -2.74 -6.05 -16.82
N ILE A 15 -2.16 -7.05 -17.49
CA ILE A 15 -0.71 -7.16 -17.72
C ILE A 15 -0.43 -6.59 -19.12
N SER A 16 0.23 -5.45 -19.18
CA SER A 16 0.64 -4.80 -20.42
C SER A 16 2.14 -4.95 -20.65
N GLY A 17 2.51 -5.46 -21.83
CA GLY A 17 3.89 -5.71 -22.25
C GLY A 17 4.10 -7.15 -22.68
N VAL A 18 4.59 -7.36 -23.91
CA VAL A 18 5.00 -8.68 -24.39
C VAL A 18 6.30 -9.06 -23.67
N GLY A 19 6.34 -10.22 -23.01
CA GLY A 19 7.58 -10.83 -22.51
C GLY A 19 8.02 -10.51 -21.07
N ALA A 20 7.10 -10.14 -20.16
CA ALA A 20 7.45 -10.17 -18.73
C ALA A 20 7.69 -11.63 -18.29
N THR A 21 8.92 -11.96 -17.90
CA THR A 21 9.25 -13.28 -17.36
C THR A 21 8.49 -13.46 -16.06
N GLN A 22 7.51 -14.36 -16.06
CA GLN A 22 6.79 -14.77 -14.86
C GLN A 22 7.41 -16.05 -14.31
N TYR A 23 7.38 -16.21 -12.99
CA TYR A 23 7.76 -17.44 -12.31
C TYR A 23 6.61 -18.44 -12.38
N PRO A 24 6.76 -19.57 -13.10
CA PRO A 24 5.72 -20.60 -13.16
C PRO A 24 5.64 -21.34 -11.81
N ILE A 25 4.48 -21.27 -11.17
CA ILE A 25 4.27 -21.88 -9.85
C ILE A 25 2.95 -22.63 -9.77
N ALA A 26 3.00 -23.84 -9.24
CA ALA A 26 1.84 -24.59 -8.82
C ALA A 26 1.56 -24.33 -7.33
N ILE A 27 0.32 -23.99 -6.98
CA ILE A 27 -0.15 -23.94 -5.60
C ILE A 27 -1.17 -25.06 -5.44
N ALA A 28 -0.80 -26.16 -4.79
CA ALA A 28 -1.72 -27.25 -4.49
C ALA A 28 -2.77 -26.79 -3.47
N ASP A 29 -3.98 -27.34 -3.56
CA ASP A 29 -4.92 -27.22 -2.45
C ASP A 29 -4.32 -27.94 -1.24
N PHE A 30 -4.32 -27.27 -0.08
CA PHE A 30 -3.79 -27.89 1.13
C PHE A 30 -4.70 -29.06 1.52
N ALA A 31 -4.15 -30.09 2.15
CA ALA A 31 -4.92 -31.27 2.53
C ALA A 31 -5.67 -31.09 3.87
N ASP A 32 -6.49 -32.09 4.21
CA ASP A 32 -6.97 -32.42 5.56
C ASP A 32 -8.02 -31.50 6.22
N ASN A 33 -8.39 -30.38 5.60
CA ASN A 33 -9.46 -29.51 6.11
C ASN A 33 -10.20 -28.75 5.00
N PRO A 34 -11.52 -28.50 5.12
CA PRO A 34 -12.27 -27.67 4.16
C PRO A 34 -11.73 -26.23 4.00
N ALA A 35 -11.12 -25.65 5.04
CA ALA A 35 -10.51 -24.33 4.99
C ALA A 35 -9.28 -24.25 4.07
N SER A 36 -8.74 -25.39 3.66
CA SER A 36 -7.58 -25.45 2.78
C SER A 36 -7.79 -24.82 1.41
N GLN A 37 -9.00 -24.94 0.86
CA GLN A 37 -9.31 -24.37 -0.46
C GLN A 37 -9.26 -22.84 -0.42
N SER A 38 -9.93 -22.23 0.55
CA SER A 38 -9.93 -20.76 0.69
C SER A 38 -8.53 -20.22 1.01
N LEU A 39 -7.74 -20.96 1.79
CA LEU A 39 -6.34 -20.61 2.05
C LEU A 39 -5.51 -20.58 0.77
N ALA A 40 -5.58 -21.64 -0.05
CA ALA A 40 -4.85 -21.73 -1.30
C ALA A 40 -5.33 -20.69 -2.34
N GLU A 41 -6.63 -20.39 -2.37
CA GLU A 41 -7.19 -19.34 -3.23
C GLU A 41 -6.64 -17.95 -2.88
N VAL A 42 -6.47 -17.62 -1.60
CA VAL A 42 -5.85 -16.35 -1.19
C VAL A 42 -4.39 -16.27 -1.65
N ILE A 43 -3.61 -17.34 -1.46
CA ILE A 43 -2.21 -17.40 -1.91
C ILE A 43 -2.12 -17.24 -3.43
N ARG A 44 -2.94 -17.96 -4.19
CA ARG A 44 -3.01 -17.85 -5.66
C ARG A 44 -3.36 -16.43 -6.09
N ALA A 45 -4.33 -15.82 -5.43
CA ALA A 45 -4.75 -14.46 -5.73
C ALA A 45 -3.61 -13.47 -5.48
N ASP A 46 -2.94 -13.52 -4.33
CA ASP A 46 -1.78 -12.67 -4.00
C ASP A 46 -0.68 -12.74 -5.06
N LEU A 47 -0.21 -13.95 -5.38
CA LEU A 47 0.86 -14.14 -6.35
C LEU A 47 0.44 -13.66 -7.75
N THR A 48 -0.80 -13.91 -8.15
CA THR A 48 -1.36 -13.42 -9.43
C THR A 48 -1.38 -11.90 -9.48
N ARG A 49 -1.83 -11.25 -8.40
CA ARG A 49 -1.91 -9.78 -8.30
C ARG A 49 -0.55 -9.09 -8.40
N SER A 50 0.52 -9.76 -7.99
CA SER A 50 1.88 -9.23 -8.17
C SER A 50 2.26 -9.10 -9.65
N GLY A 51 1.62 -9.88 -10.53
CA GLY A 51 1.93 -10.01 -11.95
C GLY A 51 3.28 -10.68 -12.27
N GLN A 52 4.03 -11.10 -11.25
CA GLN A 52 5.32 -11.79 -11.40
C GLN A 52 5.19 -13.31 -11.49
N PHE A 53 4.02 -13.87 -11.20
CA PHE A 53 3.81 -15.32 -11.15
C PHE A 53 2.82 -15.76 -12.21
N GLN A 54 3.12 -16.90 -12.83
CA GLN A 54 2.21 -17.62 -13.70
C GLN A 54 1.72 -18.85 -12.93
N LEU A 55 0.41 -18.91 -12.67
CA LEU A 55 -0.15 -20.06 -11.96
C LEU A 55 -0.25 -21.27 -12.89
N ILE A 56 0.30 -22.39 -12.43
CA ILE A 56 0.17 -23.71 -13.04
C ILE A 56 -0.89 -24.49 -12.28
N ASN A 57 -1.77 -25.17 -13.02
CA ASN A 57 -2.86 -25.92 -12.44
C ASN A 57 -2.33 -27.06 -11.55
N ALA A 58 -2.82 -27.11 -10.31
CA ALA A 58 -2.48 -28.10 -9.30
C ALA A 58 -3.73 -28.73 -8.65
N THR A 59 -4.91 -28.47 -9.21
CA THR A 59 -6.18 -28.99 -8.69
C THR A 59 -6.16 -30.52 -8.68
N GLY A 60 -6.59 -31.11 -7.56
CA GLY A 60 -6.67 -32.57 -7.41
C GLY A 60 -5.35 -33.27 -7.10
N ALA A 61 -4.25 -32.54 -6.88
CA ALA A 61 -2.95 -33.14 -6.56
C ALA A 61 -2.90 -33.83 -5.18
N GLY A 62 -3.78 -33.44 -4.23
CA GLY A 62 -3.92 -34.10 -2.94
C GLY A 62 -2.64 -34.13 -2.07
N LEU A 63 -1.75 -33.15 -2.24
CA LEU A 63 -0.47 -33.10 -1.54
C LEU A 63 -0.64 -32.52 -0.13
N ASN A 64 -0.15 -33.25 0.87
CA ASN A 64 -0.04 -32.79 2.26
C ASN A 64 1.43 -32.46 2.62
N ALA A 65 1.66 -31.89 3.81
CA ALA A 65 3.00 -31.43 4.22
C ALA A 65 4.07 -32.55 4.32
N GLU A 66 3.65 -33.82 4.40
CA GLU A 66 4.53 -35.00 4.49
C GLU A 66 4.64 -35.76 3.16
N SER A 67 3.99 -35.26 2.10
CA SER A 67 4.00 -35.90 0.80
C SER A 67 5.39 -35.85 0.17
N THR A 68 5.82 -36.99 -0.38
CA THR A 68 6.99 -37.05 -1.26
C THR A 68 6.63 -36.51 -2.63
N ILE A 69 7.43 -35.59 -3.19
CA ILE A 69 7.12 -34.90 -4.43
C ILE A 69 7.69 -35.63 -5.64
N ALA A 70 6.83 -35.95 -6.61
CA ALA A 70 7.21 -36.38 -7.95
C ALA A 70 7.63 -35.15 -8.78
N TYR A 71 8.87 -34.70 -8.63
CA TYR A 71 9.35 -33.46 -9.26
C TYR A 71 9.19 -33.42 -10.78
N ASP A 72 9.42 -34.55 -11.46
CA ASP A 72 9.28 -34.64 -12.92
C ASP A 72 7.85 -34.40 -13.40
N GLU A 73 6.84 -34.78 -12.61
CA GLU A 73 5.42 -34.52 -12.93
C GLU A 73 5.15 -33.01 -13.01
N TRP A 74 5.64 -32.26 -12.01
CA TRP A 74 5.44 -30.81 -11.93
C TRP A 74 6.23 -30.06 -12.99
N ARG A 75 7.47 -30.48 -13.24
CA ARG A 75 8.27 -29.95 -14.34
C ARG A 75 7.59 -30.18 -15.69
N ASN A 76 7.02 -31.36 -15.91
CA ASN A 76 6.29 -31.67 -17.16
C ASN A 76 5.00 -30.86 -17.30
N ARG A 77 4.39 -30.41 -16.19
CA ARG A 77 3.28 -29.44 -16.18
C ARG A 77 3.73 -27.99 -16.39
N GLY A 78 5.04 -27.73 -16.43
CA GLY A 78 5.62 -26.41 -16.57
C GLY A 78 5.69 -25.62 -15.26
N ALA A 79 5.60 -26.28 -14.10
CA ALA A 79 5.78 -25.65 -12.80
C ALA A 79 7.23 -25.74 -12.33
N ASP A 80 7.94 -24.61 -12.35
CA ASP A 80 9.29 -24.51 -11.80
C ASP A 80 9.27 -24.60 -10.26
N TYR A 81 8.18 -24.13 -9.65
CA TYR A 81 7.97 -24.17 -8.20
C TYR A 81 6.64 -24.84 -7.85
N LEU A 82 6.60 -25.45 -6.67
CA LEU A 82 5.39 -26.04 -6.11
C LEU A 82 5.25 -25.67 -4.63
N ALA A 83 4.12 -25.09 -4.25
CA ALA A 83 3.71 -24.91 -2.87
C ALA A 83 2.56 -25.87 -2.51
N TYR A 84 2.65 -26.48 -1.34
CA TYR A 84 1.68 -27.46 -0.84
C TYR A 84 1.70 -27.50 0.68
N GLY A 85 0.75 -28.21 1.29
CA GLY A 85 0.68 -28.25 2.74
C GLY A 85 -0.56 -28.96 3.28
N SER A 86 -0.71 -28.93 4.59
CA SER A 86 -1.87 -29.46 5.30
C SER A 86 -2.43 -28.43 6.27
N VAL A 87 -3.74 -28.51 6.49
CA VAL A 87 -4.43 -27.74 7.52
C VAL A 87 -5.07 -28.74 8.48
N ALA A 88 -4.76 -28.60 9.77
CA ALA A 88 -5.40 -29.33 10.85
C ALA A 88 -6.19 -28.36 11.72
N GLN A 89 -7.26 -28.83 12.36
CA GLN A 89 -8.04 -28.04 13.31
C GLN A 89 -8.27 -28.84 14.58
N THR A 90 -8.01 -28.24 15.74
CA THR A 90 -8.25 -28.85 17.05
C THR A 90 -8.75 -27.77 18.01
N GLY A 91 -9.93 -27.97 18.60
CA GLY A 91 -10.49 -27.03 19.57
C GLY A 91 -10.68 -25.59 19.04
N GLY A 92 -10.98 -25.42 17.75
CA GLY A 92 -11.13 -24.11 17.11
C GLY A 92 -9.83 -23.41 16.72
N GLN A 93 -8.68 -23.99 17.05
CA GLN A 93 -7.36 -23.55 16.59
C GLN A 93 -6.97 -24.31 15.33
N TYR A 94 -6.45 -23.60 14.35
CA TYR A 94 -5.91 -24.15 13.11
C TYR A 94 -4.40 -24.26 13.21
N SER A 95 -3.85 -25.34 12.66
CA SER A 95 -2.43 -25.51 12.40
C SER A 95 -2.22 -25.70 10.90
N ILE A 96 -1.40 -24.86 10.28
CA ILE A 96 -1.16 -24.85 8.85
C ILE A 96 0.30 -25.17 8.62
N SER A 97 0.60 -26.33 8.03
CA SER A 97 1.96 -26.71 7.66
C SER A 97 2.15 -26.52 6.16
N TYR A 98 3.03 -25.61 5.75
CA TYR A 98 3.32 -25.30 4.36
C TYR A 98 4.73 -25.74 3.98
N ARG A 99 4.90 -26.15 2.72
CA ARG A 99 6.17 -26.46 2.05
C ARG A 99 6.23 -25.74 0.70
N LEU A 100 7.44 -25.32 0.33
CA LEU A 100 7.76 -24.84 -1.01
C LEU A 100 9.00 -25.54 -1.53
N VAL A 101 8.92 -26.01 -2.76
CA VAL A 101 9.99 -26.71 -3.44
C VAL A 101 10.28 -26.09 -4.81
N ASP A 102 11.53 -26.22 -5.23
CA ASP A 102 12.01 -25.98 -6.60
C ASP A 102 11.97 -27.32 -7.34
N SER A 103 11.08 -27.44 -8.31
CA SER A 103 10.88 -28.67 -9.10
C SER A 103 12.03 -28.95 -10.06
N VAL A 104 12.78 -27.92 -10.44
CA VAL A 104 13.90 -28.03 -11.38
C VAL A 104 15.15 -28.51 -10.65
N ARG A 105 15.44 -27.90 -9.49
CA ARG A 105 16.58 -28.28 -8.63
C ARG A 105 16.28 -29.46 -7.73
N GLN A 106 15.02 -29.84 -7.59
CA GLN A 106 14.54 -30.93 -6.71
C GLN A 106 14.90 -30.70 -5.24
N THR A 107 14.77 -29.45 -4.78
CA THR A 107 15.14 -29.04 -3.43
C THR A 107 14.01 -28.28 -2.74
N GLN A 108 13.87 -28.47 -1.43
CA GLN A 108 12.97 -27.64 -0.62
C GLN A 108 13.59 -26.24 -0.40
N LEU A 109 12.82 -25.21 -0.72
CA LEU A 109 13.20 -23.80 -0.53
C LEU A 109 12.73 -23.24 0.81
N ASP A 110 11.57 -23.71 1.27
CA ASP A 110 10.98 -23.26 2.53
C ASP A 110 10.02 -24.29 3.12
N GLY A 111 9.78 -24.18 4.42
CA GLY A 111 8.73 -24.95 5.09
C GLY A 111 8.53 -24.51 6.53
N VAL A 112 7.31 -24.11 6.86
CA VAL A 112 6.96 -23.50 8.15
C VAL A 112 5.56 -23.94 8.56
N ALA A 113 5.35 -24.09 9.87
CA ALA A 113 4.04 -24.26 10.46
C ALA A 113 3.54 -22.95 11.08
N PHE A 114 2.27 -22.63 10.85
CA PHE A 114 1.53 -21.53 11.47
C PHE A 114 0.46 -22.09 12.40
N ALA A 115 0.08 -21.30 13.39
CA ALA A 115 -1.08 -21.58 14.22
C ALA A 115 -1.92 -20.31 14.36
N GLY A 116 -3.25 -20.46 14.40
CA GLY A 116 -4.14 -19.33 14.57
C GLY A 116 -5.61 -19.73 14.62
N SER A 117 -6.44 -18.76 14.95
CA SER A 117 -7.90 -18.86 14.90
C SER A 117 -8.42 -18.81 13.45
N GLU A 118 -9.69 -19.15 13.28
CA GLU A 118 -10.38 -19.04 11.98
C GLU A 118 -10.27 -17.62 11.37
N LYS A 119 -10.32 -16.59 12.22
CA LYS A 119 -10.21 -15.18 11.80
C LYS A 119 -8.82 -14.82 11.28
N GLU A 120 -7.81 -15.58 11.67
CA GLU A 120 -6.41 -15.35 11.29
C GLU A 120 -5.99 -16.14 10.05
N LEU A 121 -6.79 -17.12 9.62
CA LEU A 121 -6.48 -17.98 8.47
C LEU A 121 -6.11 -17.17 7.22
N ARG A 122 -6.88 -16.13 6.92
CA ARG A 122 -6.61 -15.28 5.75
C ARG A 122 -5.31 -14.50 5.88
N ARG A 123 -5.01 -13.95 7.07
CA ARG A 123 -3.73 -13.30 7.34
C ARG A 123 -2.58 -14.31 7.18
N ILE A 124 -2.75 -15.53 7.67
CA ILE A 124 -1.77 -16.62 7.51
C ILE A 124 -1.57 -16.95 6.02
N SER A 125 -2.63 -17.00 5.21
CA SER A 125 -2.52 -17.18 3.75
C SER A 125 -1.66 -16.09 3.12
N HIS A 126 -1.90 -14.82 3.46
CA HIS A 126 -1.09 -13.70 2.99
C HIS A 126 0.38 -13.82 3.43
N GLN A 127 0.64 -14.26 4.66
CA GLN A 127 2.00 -14.50 5.15
C GLN A 127 2.70 -15.65 4.39
N ILE A 128 1.98 -16.71 4.04
CA ILE A 128 2.53 -17.79 3.20
C ILE A 128 2.84 -17.24 1.80
N ALA A 129 1.96 -16.45 1.21
CA ALA A 129 2.23 -15.80 -0.07
C ALA A 129 3.46 -14.88 -0.02
N ASP A 130 3.65 -14.14 1.08
CA ASP A 130 4.82 -13.29 1.30
C ASP A 130 6.12 -14.10 1.29
N ARG A 131 6.11 -15.25 1.97
CA ARG A 131 7.26 -16.16 2.02
C ARG A 131 7.56 -16.78 0.66
N ILE A 132 6.54 -17.24 -0.07
CA ILE A 132 6.70 -17.77 -1.42
C ILE A 132 7.32 -16.71 -2.33
N TYR A 133 6.76 -15.50 -2.29
CA TYR A 133 7.23 -14.36 -3.09
C TYR A 133 8.69 -14.04 -2.76
N GLU A 134 9.06 -13.94 -1.49
CA GLU A 134 10.43 -13.62 -1.08
C GLU A 134 11.42 -14.73 -1.45
N LYS A 135 11.06 -16.00 -1.28
CA LYS A 135 11.95 -17.13 -1.59
C LYS A 135 12.25 -17.26 -3.07
N ILE A 136 11.32 -16.88 -3.94
CA ILE A 136 11.47 -16.99 -5.39
C ILE A 136 12.08 -15.72 -5.99
N THR A 137 11.67 -14.55 -5.51
CA THR A 137 12.05 -13.25 -6.11
C THR A 137 13.23 -12.59 -5.41
N GLY A 138 13.53 -12.96 -4.16
CA GLY A 138 14.47 -12.27 -3.29
C GLY A 138 13.96 -10.95 -2.70
N VAL A 139 12.71 -10.56 -2.98
CA VAL A 139 12.09 -9.33 -2.49
C VAL A 139 11.02 -9.66 -1.46
N ARG A 140 11.00 -8.97 -0.32
CA ARG A 140 9.98 -9.19 0.71
C ARG A 140 8.56 -8.95 0.16
N GLY A 141 7.65 -9.90 0.38
CA GLY A 141 6.24 -9.79 -0.02
C GLY A 141 5.46 -8.80 0.86
N VAL A 142 4.41 -8.20 0.28
CA VAL A 142 3.58 -7.15 0.92
C VAL A 142 2.12 -7.56 1.13
N PHE A 143 1.78 -8.82 0.88
CA PHE A 143 0.39 -9.30 0.90
C PHE A 143 -0.20 -9.29 2.31
N SER A 144 0.60 -9.49 3.36
CA SER A 144 0.13 -9.41 4.75
C SER A 144 0.13 -7.99 5.35
N THR A 145 0.43 -6.97 4.53
CA THR A 145 0.33 -5.56 4.93
C THR A 145 -1.11 -5.06 4.83
N ARG A 146 -1.34 -3.79 5.18
CA ARG A 146 -2.67 -3.18 5.24
C ARG A 146 -2.69 -1.86 4.49
N LEU A 147 -3.86 -1.47 3.99
CA LEU A 147 -4.11 -0.18 3.37
C LEU A 147 -4.94 0.67 4.32
N ALA A 148 -4.76 1.99 4.31
CA ALA A 148 -5.73 2.92 4.88
C ALA A 148 -6.27 3.85 3.79
N TYR A 149 -7.54 4.24 3.89
CA TYR A 149 -8.18 5.17 2.95
C TYR A 149 -9.39 5.83 3.60
N VAL A 150 -9.85 6.94 3.02
CA VAL A 150 -11.10 7.58 3.42
C VAL A 150 -12.20 7.23 2.42
N LEU A 151 -13.30 6.66 2.89
CA LEU A 151 -14.51 6.43 2.11
C LEU A 151 -15.53 7.53 2.41
N GLN A 152 -15.96 8.25 1.38
CA GLN A 152 -17.00 9.25 1.46
C GLN A 152 -18.30 8.77 0.81
N THR A 153 -19.39 8.78 1.57
CA THR A 153 -20.74 8.50 1.08
C THR A 153 -21.68 9.62 1.48
N GLY A 154 -22.05 10.48 0.51
CA GLY A 154 -22.74 11.73 0.80
C GLY A 154 -21.89 12.62 1.71
N ASN A 155 -22.42 12.95 2.88
CA ASN A 155 -21.73 13.74 3.91
C ASN A 155 -21.09 12.87 5.02
N ASN A 156 -21.03 11.56 4.83
CA ASN A 156 -20.35 10.66 5.76
C ASN A 156 -18.93 10.38 5.28
N TYR A 157 -17.98 10.45 6.20
CA TYR A 157 -16.58 10.13 5.97
C TYR A 157 -16.16 9.02 6.91
N GLU A 158 -15.48 8.02 6.37
CA GLU A 158 -15.02 6.85 7.11
C GLU A 158 -13.54 6.63 6.86
N LEU A 159 -12.71 6.73 7.89
CA LEU A 159 -11.34 6.23 7.82
C LEU A 159 -11.38 4.71 7.97
N GLN A 160 -10.99 4.01 6.92
CA GLN A 160 -10.99 2.55 6.87
C GLN A 160 -9.57 1.99 6.77
N ILE A 161 -9.38 0.81 7.34
CA ILE A 161 -8.19 -0.02 7.15
C ILE A 161 -8.62 -1.35 6.54
N ALA A 162 -7.99 -1.77 5.46
CA ALA A 162 -8.24 -3.04 4.78
C ALA A 162 -6.95 -3.85 4.64
N ASP A 163 -7.08 -5.13 4.28
CA ASP A 163 -5.94 -5.95 3.85
C ASP A 163 -5.31 -5.35 2.57
N ALA A 164 -4.06 -5.71 2.25
CA ALA A 164 -3.34 -5.21 1.07
C ALA A 164 -4.06 -5.41 -0.27
N ASP A 165 -5.00 -6.36 -0.33
CA ASP A 165 -5.83 -6.61 -1.51
C ASP A 165 -7.21 -5.92 -1.48
N GLY A 166 -7.45 -5.03 -0.52
CA GLY A 166 -8.67 -4.25 -0.37
C GLY A 166 -9.81 -4.97 0.35
N GLN A 167 -9.61 -6.22 0.79
CA GLN A 167 -10.61 -6.99 1.52
C GLN A 167 -10.61 -6.68 3.03
N ASN A 168 -11.62 -7.20 3.73
CA ASN A 168 -11.81 -7.02 5.18
C ASN A 168 -11.71 -5.57 5.68
N PRO A 169 -12.38 -4.60 5.03
CA PRO A 169 -12.32 -3.22 5.49
C PRO A 169 -12.92 -3.08 6.89
N GLN A 170 -12.15 -2.48 7.80
CA GLN A 170 -12.51 -2.14 9.15
C GLN A 170 -12.59 -0.63 9.30
N VAL A 171 -13.66 -0.13 9.90
CA VAL A 171 -13.83 1.31 10.11
C VAL A 171 -13.17 1.73 11.42
N MET A 172 -12.19 2.62 11.31
CA MET A 172 -11.45 3.17 12.46
C MET A 172 -12.07 4.45 13.01
N LEU A 173 -12.70 5.26 12.14
CA LEU A 173 -13.36 6.50 12.51
C LEU A 173 -14.53 6.78 11.57
N ARG A 174 -15.66 7.23 12.14
CA ARG A 174 -16.79 7.78 11.39
C ARG A 174 -16.95 9.26 11.72
N SER A 175 -17.17 10.08 10.70
CA SER A 175 -17.39 11.52 10.86
C SER A 175 -18.45 12.04 9.89
N ARG A 176 -19.13 13.11 10.30
CA ARG A 176 -19.98 13.94 9.41
C ARG A 176 -19.19 15.08 8.75
N HIS A 177 -17.92 15.22 9.12
CA HIS A 177 -16.97 16.19 8.59
C HIS A 177 -15.84 15.45 7.88
N SER A 178 -15.15 16.15 6.97
CA SER A 178 -14.05 15.57 6.21
C SER A 178 -12.98 14.95 7.12
N ILE A 179 -12.45 13.82 6.67
CA ILE A 179 -11.21 13.24 7.15
C ILE A 179 -10.29 13.22 5.94
N ILE A 180 -9.07 13.71 6.08
CA ILE A 180 -8.11 13.76 4.98
C ILE A 180 -6.69 13.38 5.42
N SER A 181 -5.87 13.05 4.43
CA SER A 181 -4.44 12.82 4.50
C SER A 181 -4.03 11.81 5.59
N PRO A 182 -4.57 10.58 5.59
CA PRO A 182 -4.10 9.54 6.50
C PRO A 182 -2.64 9.18 6.21
N ALA A 183 -1.85 8.98 7.28
CA ALA A 183 -0.44 8.62 7.19
C ALA A 183 -0.07 7.60 8.27
N TRP A 184 0.53 6.48 7.86
CA TRP A 184 0.99 5.44 8.75
C TRP A 184 2.25 5.86 9.50
N SER A 185 2.28 5.56 10.80
CA SER A 185 3.53 5.47 11.54
C SER A 185 4.41 4.35 10.97
N PRO A 186 5.76 4.46 11.02
CA PRO A 186 6.66 3.48 10.42
C PRO A 186 6.54 2.06 11.00
N ASP A 187 6.07 1.94 12.25
CA ASP A 187 5.83 0.67 12.92
C ASP A 187 4.41 0.10 12.67
N GLY A 188 3.56 0.82 11.95
CA GLY A 188 2.21 0.43 11.59
C GLY A 188 1.22 0.39 12.76
N LYS A 189 1.56 0.96 13.94
CA LYS A 189 0.70 0.91 15.14
C LYS A 189 -0.21 2.12 15.28
N LYS A 190 0.11 3.21 14.59
CA LYS A 190 -0.63 4.48 14.62
C LYS A 190 -0.93 5.00 13.22
N LEU A 191 -2.05 5.71 13.09
CA LEU A 191 -2.38 6.55 11.94
C LEU A 191 -2.44 8.01 12.38
N ALA A 192 -1.79 8.89 11.64
CA ALA A 192 -2.05 10.33 11.69
C ALA A 192 -3.06 10.69 10.60
N TYR A 193 -3.91 11.69 10.82
CA TYR A 193 -4.85 12.21 9.83
C TYR A 193 -5.37 13.57 10.25
N VAL A 194 -5.99 14.29 9.32
CA VAL A 194 -6.68 15.56 9.61
C VAL A 194 -8.17 15.28 9.80
N SER A 195 -8.74 15.77 10.88
CA SER A 195 -10.19 15.77 11.12
C SER A 195 -10.72 17.19 11.21
N PHE A 196 -11.90 17.41 10.61
CA PHE A 196 -12.64 18.66 10.65
C PHE A 196 -13.80 18.62 11.66
N GLU A 197 -13.82 17.64 12.57
CA GLU A 197 -14.95 17.39 13.48
C GLU A 197 -15.27 18.53 14.46
N ASN A 198 -14.34 19.49 14.63
CA ASN A 198 -14.49 20.66 15.51
C ASN A 198 -14.54 21.98 14.72
N ASP A 199 -15.12 21.97 13.51
CA ASP A 199 -15.26 23.12 12.60
C ASP A 199 -13.93 23.81 12.22
N LYS A 200 -12.80 23.14 12.47
CA LYS A 200 -11.46 23.52 12.03
C LYS A 200 -10.60 22.28 11.79
N PRO A 201 -9.59 22.35 10.90
CA PRO A 201 -8.68 21.24 10.66
C PRO A 201 -7.73 21.03 11.84
N VAL A 202 -7.74 19.81 12.38
CA VAL A 202 -6.85 19.37 13.46
C VAL A 202 -6.16 18.07 13.02
N VAL A 203 -4.85 17.99 13.22
CA VAL A 203 -4.10 16.74 13.01
C VAL A 203 -4.25 15.88 14.26
N TYR A 204 -4.80 14.69 14.11
CA TYR A 204 -4.91 13.68 15.15
C TYR A 204 -3.92 12.54 14.91
N VAL A 205 -3.51 11.90 15.99
CA VAL A 205 -2.87 10.58 15.96
C VAL A 205 -3.77 9.59 16.67
N GLN A 206 -4.03 8.44 16.03
CA GLN A 206 -4.84 7.36 16.58
C GLN A 206 -4.00 6.10 16.74
N THR A 207 -4.01 5.52 17.93
CA THR A 207 -3.42 4.21 18.22
C THR A 207 -4.39 3.12 17.78
N LEU A 208 -3.98 2.25 16.88
CA LEU A 208 -4.88 1.29 16.23
C LEU A 208 -5.34 0.18 17.16
N ALA A 209 -4.47 -0.29 18.06
CA ALA A 209 -4.79 -1.39 18.98
C ALA A 209 -5.87 -1.02 20.01
N THR A 210 -5.92 0.26 20.43
CA THR A 210 -6.82 0.73 21.49
C THR A 210 -7.94 1.64 20.98
N GLY A 211 -7.80 2.18 19.77
CA GLY A 211 -8.65 3.24 19.24
C GLY A 211 -8.42 4.61 19.90
N HIS A 212 -7.46 4.75 20.82
CA HIS A 212 -7.17 6.01 21.49
C HIS A 212 -6.73 7.08 20.48
N ARG A 213 -7.32 8.27 20.56
CA ARG A 213 -7.07 9.42 19.68
C ARG A 213 -6.61 10.61 20.49
N GLU A 214 -5.58 11.30 20.01
CA GLU A 214 -5.09 12.54 20.61
C GLU A 214 -4.76 13.59 19.54
N PRO A 215 -5.00 14.89 19.79
CA PRO A 215 -4.60 15.94 18.88
C PRO A 215 -3.07 16.11 18.90
N LEU A 216 -2.44 16.00 17.73
CA LEU A 216 -1.00 16.21 17.54
C LEU A 216 -0.70 17.67 17.17
N ALA A 217 -1.49 18.26 16.26
CA ALA A 217 -1.35 19.67 15.87
C ALA A 217 -2.72 20.36 15.83
N ASN A 218 -2.87 21.37 16.68
CA ASN A 218 -4.11 22.10 16.90
C ASN A 218 -3.87 23.61 17.01
N PHE A 219 -3.02 24.15 16.14
CA PHE A 219 -2.66 25.55 16.12
C PHE A 219 -3.74 26.40 15.43
N LYS A 220 -3.63 27.73 15.55
CA LYS A 220 -4.48 28.67 14.83
C LYS A 220 -4.29 28.49 13.32
N GLY A 221 -5.38 28.53 12.56
CA GLY A 221 -5.37 28.40 11.10
C GLY A 221 -5.47 26.96 10.63
N ASN A 222 -4.88 26.67 9.47
CA ASN A 222 -4.85 25.33 8.89
C ASN A 222 -3.80 24.44 9.58
N ASN A 223 -4.14 23.18 9.85
CA ASN A 223 -3.25 22.14 10.33
C ASN A 223 -3.48 20.90 9.45
N SER A 224 -2.52 20.53 8.59
CA SER A 224 -2.75 19.49 7.60
C SER A 224 -1.52 18.65 7.24
N SER A 225 -1.74 17.67 6.37
CA SER A 225 -0.70 16.88 5.68
C SER A 225 0.36 16.29 6.62
N PRO A 226 -0.03 15.46 7.60
CA PRO A 226 0.93 14.79 8.46
C PRO A 226 1.78 13.79 7.67
N ALA A 227 3.08 13.77 7.92
CA ALA A 227 4.00 12.77 7.39
C ALA A 227 4.96 12.31 8.48
N TRP A 228 5.06 11.00 8.70
CA TRP A 228 5.93 10.45 9.73
C TRP A 228 7.39 10.44 9.27
N ALA A 229 8.30 10.81 10.17
CA ALA A 229 9.71 10.55 9.96
C ALA A 229 9.98 9.03 10.02
N PRO A 230 10.94 8.49 9.25
CA PRO A 230 11.26 7.05 9.25
C PRO A 230 11.65 6.50 10.63
N ASN A 231 12.20 7.36 11.50
CA ASN A 231 12.55 7.00 12.88
C ASN A 231 11.34 6.88 13.83
N GLY A 232 10.14 7.26 13.40
CA GLY A 232 8.91 7.18 14.19
C GLY A 232 8.75 8.19 15.32
N ASN A 233 9.75 9.06 15.56
CA ASN A 233 9.76 9.99 16.70
C ASN A 233 9.31 11.41 16.34
N GLN A 234 9.26 11.74 15.05
CA GLN A 234 8.86 13.05 14.55
C GLN A 234 7.79 12.92 13.48
N VAL A 235 6.99 13.98 13.34
CA VAL A 235 5.98 14.15 12.29
C VAL A 235 6.20 15.52 11.66
N ALA A 236 6.20 15.58 10.34
CA ALA A 236 6.08 16.83 9.60
C ALA A 236 4.59 17.15 9.42
N VAL A 237 4.23 18.43 9.55
CA VAL A 237 2.88 18.95 9.37
C VAL A 237 2.93 20.28 8.64
N VAL A 238 1.82 20.65 8.00
CA VAL A 238 1.64 21.95 7.36
C VAL A 238 0.79 22.83 8.26
N LEU A 239 1.33 23.99 8.64
CA LEU A 239 0.64 24.96 9.50
C LEU A 239 0.55 26.31 8.79
N SER A 240 -0.60 26.97 8.89
CA SER A 240 -0.76 28.38 8.49
C SER A 240 -0.72 29.33 9.69
N ARG A 241 -0.16 28.88 10.83
CA ARG A 241 -0.14 29.61 12.10
C ARG A 241 0.55 30.97 11.98
N ASP A 242 1.62 31.03 11.20
CA ASP A 242 2.47 32.20 11.03
C ASP A 242 2.18 32.94 9.70
N GLY A 243 0.97 32.77 9.14
CA GLY A 243 0.52 33.41 7.90
C GLY A 243 0.11 32.40 6.82
N ILE A 244 0.99 32.18 5.85
CA ILE A 244 0.78 31.23 4.75
C ILE A 244 1.13 29.80 5.19
N SER A 245 0.62 28.78 4.49
CA SER A 245 0.93 27.37 4.74
C SER A 245 2.43 27.09 4.58
N GLN A 246 3.03 26.60 5.65
CA GLN A 246 4.45 26.31 5.75
C GLN A 246 4.66 24.98 6.47
N ILE A 247 5.81 24.34 6.24
CA ILE A 247 6.13 23.02 6.79
C ILE A 247 6.84 23.17 8.14
N TYR A 248 6.38 22.40 9.12
CA TYR A 248 6.94 22.28 10.46
C TYR A 248 7.18 20.82 10.78
N THR A 249 8.09 20.54 11.71
CA THR A 249 8.26 19.25 12.36
C THR A 249 7.94 19.37 13.84
N LEU A 250 7.46 18.30 14.44
CA LEU A 250 7.24 18.18 15.88
C LEU A 250 7.44 16.72 16.32
N ASN A 251 7.68 16.52 17.60
CA ASN A 251 7.71 15.20 18.21
C ASN A 251 6.30 14.59 18.22
N THR A 252 6.22 13.26 18.29
CA THR A 252 4.94 12.53 18.31
C THR A 252 4.04 12.83 19.51
N ASP A 253 4.58 13.44 20.56
CA ASP A 253 3.85 13.89 21.75
C ASP A 253 3.34 15.34 21.64
N GLY A 254 3.53 16.01 20.49
CA GLY A 254 3.13 17.40 20.28
C GLY A 254 4.23 18.43 20.59
N SER A 255 5.33 18.02 21.23
CA SER A 255 6.42 18.91 21.66
C SER A 255 7.42 19.20 20.52
N GLY A 256 8.38 20.10 20.78
CA GLY A 256 9.52 20.29 19.87
C GLY A 256 9.17 20.92 18.51
N LEU A 257 8.08 21.70 18.43
CA LEU A 257 7.67 22.36 17.19
C LEU A 257 8.81 23.20 16.59
N ARG A 258 9.22 22.85 15.37
CA ARG A 258 10.27 23.53 14.60
C ARG A 258 9.74 23.86 13.21
N ARG A 259 9.93 25.11 12.79
CA ARG A 259 9.63 25.54 11.42
C ARG A 259 10.77 25.10 10.48
N VAL A 260 10.43 24.40 9.40
CA VAL A 260 11.39 23.96 8.37
C VAL A 260 11.41 24.97 7.23
N MET A 261 10.25 25.30 6.66
CA MET A 261 10.17 26.23 5.53
C MET A 261 9.92 27.66 5.99
N ARG A 262 10.58 28.61 5.31
CA ARG A 262 10.48 30.07 5.57
C ARG A 262 10.21 30.87 4.30
N SER A 263 9.51 30.29 3.34
CA SER A 263 9.21 30.97 2.08
C SER A 263 7.98 31.89 2.23
N PRO A 264 7.82 32.91 1.36
CA PRO A 264 6.61 33.74 1.32
C PRO A 264 5.46 33.08 0.53
N LEU A 265 5.54 31.78 0.28
CA LEU A 265 4.73 31.02 -0.69
C LEU A 265 4.07 29.81 -0.01
N ILE A 266 3.28 29.03 -0.74
CA ILE A 266 2.67 27.82 -0.17
C ILE A 266 3.71 26.70 -0.22
N ASP A 267 4.02 26.11 0.94
CA ASP A 267 4.78 24.88 1.05
C ASP A 267 3.92 23.83 1.77
N THR A 268 3.62 22.72 1.10
CA THR A 268 2.64 21.71 1.56
C THR A 268 3.01 20.29 1.16
N GLU A 269 2.22 19.30 1.60
CA GLU A 269 2.37 17.87 1.26
C GLU A 269 3.81 17.35 1.45
N PRO A 270 4.39 17.48 2.67
CA PRO A 270 5.72 16.96 2.95
C PRO A 270 5.71 15.43 2.94
N SER A 271 6.83 14.84 2.52
CA SER A 271 7.16 13.44 2.71
C SER A 271 8.66 13.32 3.02
N PHE A 272 9.02 12.50 4.00
CA PHE A 272 10.42 12.33 4.39
C PHE A 272 11.17 11.47 3.37
N THR A 273 12.44 11.79 3.15
CA THR A 273 13.35 10.81 2.56
C THR A 273 13.61 9.67 3.55
N PRO A 274 13.91 8.44 3.07
CA PRO A 274 14.07 7.28 3.97
C PRO A 274 15.19 7.41 5.00
N ASP A 275 16.21 8.22 4.72
CA ASP A 275 17.29 8.55 5.65
C ASP A 275 16.86 9.52 6.77
N GLY A 276 15.66 10.12 6.66
CA GLY A 276 15.11 11.08 7.60
C GLY A 276 15.76 12.47 7.58
N ASN A 277 16.69 12.74 6.66
CA ASN A 277 17.47 13.99 6.68
C ASN A 277 16.86 15.10 5.82
N SER A 278 15.95 14.75 4.91
CA SER A 278 15.32 15.68 3.97
C SER A 278 13.81 15.45 3.88
N LEU A 279 13.14 16.45 3.34
CA LEU A 279 11.74 16.39 2.91
C LEU A 279 11.68 16.59 1.40
N VAL A 280 10.84 15.81 0.72
CA VAL A 280 10.23 16.22 -0.54
C VAL A 280 8.88 16.85 -0.25
N PHE A 281 8.48 17.88 -0.98
CA PHE A 281 7.26 18.62 -0.70
C PHE A 281 6.80 19.42 -1.91
N VAL A 282 5.55 19.87 -1.89
CA VAL A 282 4.94 20.69 -2.93
C VAL A 282 5.13 22.17 -2.62
N SER A 283 5.54 22.94 -3.62
CA SER A 283 5.60 24.40 -3.55
C SER A 283 5.13 25.06 -4.84
N ASP A 284 4.45 26.20 -4.72
CA ASP A 284 4.02 27.05 -5.84
C ASP A 284 5.05 28.13 -6.22
N ARG A 285 6.27 28.08 -5.66
CA ARG A 285 7.34 29.06 -5.93
C ARG A 285 7.77 29.22 -7.39
N GLY A 286 7.48 28.23 -8.22
CA GLY A 286 7.72 28.28 -9.67
C GLY A 286 6.49 28.74 -10.47
N GLY A 287 5.47 29.30 -9.80
CA GLY A 287 4.18 29.69 -10.38
C GLY A 287 3.11 28.60 -10.24
N ALA A 288 3.38 27.40 -10.77
CA ALA A 288 2.50 26.23 -10.60
C ALA A 288 3.07 25.25 -9.55
N PRO A 289 2.22 24.49 -8.83
CA PRO A 289 2.67 23.46 -7.89
C PRO A 289 3.64 22.47 -8.53
N ASN A 290 4.82 22.39 -7.93
CA ASN A 290 5.88 21.45 -8.29
C ASN A 290 6.50 20.87 -7.03
N ILE A 291 7.25 19.78 -7.21
CA ILE A 291 7.90 19.09 -6.09
C ILE A 291 9.33 19.59 -5.93
N TYR A 292 9.68 19.85 -4.67
CA TYR A 292 10.97 20.34 -4.22
C TYR A 292 11.54 19.40 -3.16
N LYS A 293 12.86 19.42 -2.98
CA LYS A 293 13.57 18.74 -1.90
C LYS A 293 14.28 19.77 -1.03
N VAL A 294 14.27 19.58 0.28
CA VAL A 294 14.97 20.44 1.24
C VAL A 294 15.53 19.60 2.39
N SER A 295 16.67 19.98 2.95
CA SER A 295 17.14 19.40 4.20
C SER A 295 16.23 19.81 5.36
N LEU A 296 16.23 19.05 6.46
CA LEU A 296 15.53 19.48 7.69
C LEU A 296 16.09 20.79 8.29
N GLY A 297 17.26 21.24 7.84
CA GLY A 297 17.79 22.57 8.12
C GLY A 297 16.86 23.69 7.64
N GLY A 298 16.15 23.46 6.54
CA GLY A 298 15.23 24.43 5.93
C GLY A 298 15.87 25.32 4.85
N ASP A 299 17.18 25.18 4.64
CA ASP A 299 17.92 25.99 3.67
C ASP A 299 17.99 25.31 2.29
N ASP A 300 18.09 26.15 1.25
CA ASP A 300 18.28 25.78 -0.17
C ASP A 300 17.32 24.70 -0.69
N ALA A 301 16.03 25.02 -0.73
CA ALA A 301 15.04 24.09 -1.25
C ALA A 301 15.03 24.04 -2.79
N GLN A 302 15.37 22.88 -3.35
CA GLN A 302 15.65 22.68 -4.78
C GLN A 302 14.48 22.01 -5.50
N ARG A 303 14.14 22.47 -6.71
CA ARG A 303 13.10 21.85 -7.54
C ARG A 303 13.61 20.51 -8.08
N ILE A 304 12.80 19.46 -7.99
CA ILE A 304 13.17 18.12 -8.50
C ILE A 304 12.28 17.61 -9.63
N THR A 305 11.10 18.19 -9.85
CA THR A 305 10.21 17.80 -10.97
C THR A 305 10.15 18.89 -12.05
N PHE A 306 10.45 18.52 -13.29
CA PHE A 306 10.52 19.45 -14.43
C PHE A 306 9.55 19.13 -15.56
N ASN A 307 8.97 17.93 -15.55
CA ASN A 307 7.97 17.52 -16.52
C ASN A 307 6.57 17.88 -16.02
N GLY A 308 5.72 18.36 -16.93
CA GLY A 308 4.33 18.69 -16.60
C GLY A 308 4.04 20.10 -16.17
N SER A 309 2.74 20.39 -16.14
CA SER A 309 2.24 21.69 -15.71
C SER A 309 1.88 21.76 -14.23
N TYR A 310 1.82 20.62 -13.53
CA TYR A 310 1.34 20.52 -12.14
C TYR A 310 1.79 19.18 -11.54
N ASN A 311 2.52 19.20 -10.43
CA ASN A 311 3.07 18.02 -9.78
C ASN A 311 2.82 18.08 -8.25
N ILE A 312 2.12 17.09 -7.70
CA ILE A 312 1.71 17.04 -6.28
C ILE A 312 1.75 15.62 -5.71
N SER A 313 1.48 15.51 -4.41
CA SER A 313 1.40 14.26 -3.64
C SER A 313 2.64 13.38 -3.77
N PRO A 314 3.84 13.92 -3.45
CA PRO A 314 5.08 13.18 -3.55
C PRO A 314 5.21 12.13 -2.44
N GLU A 315 5.73 10.96 -2.78
CA GLU A 315 6.24 9.97 -1.83
C GLU A 315 7.56 9.38 -2.36
N VAL A 316 8.52 9.13 -1.48
CA VAL A 316 9.81 8.53 -1.82
C VAL A 316 9.78 7.03 -1.47
N SER A 317 10.28 6.17 -2.35
CA SER A 317 10.39 4.74 -2.10
C SER A 317 11.29 4.46 -0.90
N ALA A 318 11.08 3.34 -0.20
CA ALA A 318 11.81 2.99 1.02
C ALA A 318 13.33 2.87 0.83
N ASP A 319 13.80 2.58 -0.39
CA ASP A 319 15.22 2.53 -0.75
C ASP A 319 15.81 3.90 -1.17
N GLY A 320 14.97 4.93 -1.26
CA GLY A 320 15.35 6.31 -1.61
C GLY A 320 15.60 6.54 -3.10
N THR A 321 15.40 5.54 -3.95
CA THR A 321 15.80 5.61 -5.36
C THR A 321 14.73 6.20 -6.27
N ARG A 322 13.46 6.19 -5.85
CA ARG A 322 12.32 6.64 -6.67
C ARG A 322 11.43 7.63 -5.93
N LEU A 323 10.91 8.57 -6.68
CA LEU A 323 9.78 9.42 -6.31
C LEU A 323 8.54 8.92 -7.03
N VAL A 324 7.40 8.85 -6.36
CA VAL A 324 6.09 8.75 -7.00
C VAL A 324 5.30 10.03 -6.74
N TYR A 325 4.51 10.46 -7.72
CA TYR A 325 3.71 11.68 -7.61
C TYR A 325 2.55 11.69 -8.59
N VAL A 326 1.57 12.55 -8.32
CA VAL A 326 0.53 12.91 -9.27
C VAL A 326 1.06 14.01 -10.18
N THR A 327 0.86 13.84 -11.48
CA THR A 327 1.23 14.83 -12.47
C THR A 327 0.11 15.12 -13.46
N ARG A 328 -0.05 16.39 -13.85
CA ARG A 328 -1.01 16.78 -14.88
C ARG A 328 -0.36 16.76 -16.26
N ARG A 329 -0.92 15.96 -17.18
CA ARG A 329 -0.53 15.88 -18.60
C ARG A 329 -1.77 16.03 -19.46
N ASN A 330 -1.77 17.00 -20.39
CA ASN A 330 -2.86 17.20 -21.35
C ASN A 330 -4.25 17.26 -20.67
N GLY A 331 -4.33 17.94 -19.53
CA GLY A 331 -5.57 18.08 -18.75
C GLY A 331 -5.87 16.95 -17.75
N ALA A 332 -5.26 15.76 -17.89
CA ALA A 332 -5.47 14.58 -17.04
C ALA A 332 -4.47 14.49 -15.89
N PHE A 333 -4.95 14.09 -14.70
CA PHE A 333 -4.11 13.69 -13.57
C PHE A 333 -3.72 12.22 -13.69
N ARG A 334 -2.42 11.95 -13.58
CA ARG A 334 -1.79 10.65 -13.78
C ARG A 334 -0.77 10.39 -12.68
N ILE A 335 -0.45 9.12 -12.45
CA ILE A 335 0.65 8.74 -11.57
C ILE A 335 1.93 8.62 -12.40
N ALA A 336 3.00 9.24 -11.92
CA ALA A 336 4.34 9.16 -12.48
C ALA A 336 5.32 8.66 -11.42
N THR A 337 6.36 7.97 -11.88
CA THR A 337 7.57 7.71 -11.10
C THR A 337 8.74 8.50 -11.69
N GLN A 338 9.67 8.90 -10.84
CA GLN A 338 10.91 9.54 -11.24
C GLN A 338 12.08 8.91 -10.49
N ASP A 339 13.15 8.60 -11.22
CA ASP A 339 14.42 8.19 -10.62
C ASP A 339 15.09 9.40 -9.91
N MET A 340 15.42 9.24 -8.63
CA MET A 340 15.90 10.33 -7.77
C MET A 340 17.31 10.82 -8.13
N ALA A 341 18.11 10.00 -8.82
CA ALA A 341 19.48 10.34 -9.18
C ALA A 341 19.55 11.04 -10.55
N SER A 342 18.87 10.49 -11.54
CA SER A 342 18.91 10.96 -12.94
C SER A 342 17.79 11.95 -13.28
N GLY A 343 16.70 11.97 -12.51
CA GLY A 343 15.50 12.74 -12.84
C GLY A 343 14.67 12.15 -13.98
N ALA A 344 14.98 10.93 -14.43
CA ALA A 344 14.22 10.26 -15.48
C ALA A 344 12.80 9.93 -15.01
N GLU A 345 11.79 10.45 -15.72
CA GLU A 345 10.37 10.24 -15.42
C GLU A 345 9.78 9.10 -16.27
N GLN A 346 8.90 8.31 -15.66
CA GLN A 346 8.01 7.37 -16.33
C GLN A 346 6.55 7.63 -15.90
N LEU A 347 5.65 7.78 -16.87
CA LEU A 347 4.20 7.77 -16.61
C LEU A 347 3.73 6.33 -16.41
N LEU A 348 3.04 6.04 -15.30
CA LEU A 348 2.53 4.72 -14.97
C LEU A 348 1.06 4.54 -15.36
N THR A 349 0.28 5.62 -15.33
CA THR A 349 -1.15 5.57 -15.59
C THR A 349 -1.57 6.53 -16.69
N THR A 350 -2.78 6.30 -17.21
CA THR A 350 -3.37 7.11 -18.27
C THR A 350 -4.30 8.21 -17.73
N GLY A 351 -4.67 8.16 -16.44
CA GLY A 351 -5.67 9.04 -15.84
C GLY A 351 -7.11 8.62 -16.19
N PRO A 352 -8.09 9.56 -16.13
CA PRO A 352 -7.89 11.01 -16.09
C PRO A 352 -7.81 11.65 -14.71
N ASP A 353 -8.17 10.92 -13.65
CA ASP A 353 -8.30 11.43 -12.29
C ASP A 353 -7.63 10.48 -11.29
N ASP A 354 -6.37 10.17 -11.53
CA ASP A 354 -5.57 9.34 -10.63
C ASP A 354 -4.92 10.21 -9.56
N GLN A 355 -5.11 9.84 -8.29
CA GLN A 355 -4.73 10.67 -7.14
C GLN A 355 -4.07 9.86 -6.03
N SER A 356 -3.30 10.57 -5.18
CA SER A 356 -2.75 10.08 -3.92
C SER A 356 -2.01 8.74 -4.05
N PRO A 357 -0.90 8.70 -4.81
CA PRO A 357 -0.09 7.50 -4.91
C PRO A 357 0.62 7.22 -3.59
N SER A 358 0.82 5.94 -3.26
CA SER A 358 1.59 5.49 -2.11
C SER A 358 2.33 4.20 -2.41
N PHE A 359 3.61 4.12 -2.04
CA PHE A 359 4.42 2.92 -2.29
C PHE A 359 4.03 1.81 -1.32
N ALA A 360 3.94 0.58 -1.84
CA ALA A 360 4.07 -0.60 -1.00
C ALA A 360 5.46 -0.61 -0.32
N PRO A 361 5.61 -1.15 0.90
CA PRO A 361 6.86 -1.02 1.66
C PRO A 361 8.05 -1.79 1.08
N ASN A 362 7.84 -2.66 0.08
CA ASN A 362 8.92 -3.27 -0.71
C ASN A 362 9.34 -2.44 -1.93
N GLY A 363 8.66 -1.32 -2.22
CA GLY A 363 8.94 -0.45 -3.35
C GLY A 363 8.58 -1.04 -4.73
N MET A 364 7.84 -2.15 -4.80
CA MET A 364 7.53 -2.83 -6.07
C MET A 364 6.14 -2.49 -6.63
N GLN A 365 5.26 -1.93 -5.80
CA GLN A 365 3.89 -1.59 -6.15
C GLN A 365 3.53 -0.19 -5.65
N ILE A 366 2.58 0.45 -6.33
CA ILE A 366 2.04 1.75 -5.98
C ILE A 366 0.52 1.64 -5.90
N LEU A 367 -0.04 1.93 -4.73
CA LEU A 367 -1.47 2.13 -4.51
C LEU A 367 -1.86 3.55 -4.92
N TYR A 368 -3.05 3.71 -5.48
CA TYR A 368 -3.62 5.02 -5.79
C TYR A 368 -5.15 4.93 -5.85
N SER A 369 -5.81 6.09 -5.78
CA SER A 369 -7.24 6.20 -6.07
C SER A 369 -7.46 6.61 -7.53
N SER A 370 -8.49 6.07 -8.17
CA SER A 370 -8.84 6.38 -9.57
C SER A 370 -10.36 6.40 -9.78
N VAL A 371 -10.77 6.80 -10.98
CA VAL A 371 -12.17 6.71 -11.44
C VAL A 371 -12.24 5.79 -12.66
N GLN A 372 -12.91 4.65 -12.51
CA GLN A 372 -13.11 3.66 -13.57
C GLN A 372 -14.60 3.41 -13.77
N GLY A 373 -15.10 3.53 -15.02
CA GLY A 373 -16.52 3.33 -15.32
C GLY A 373 -17.46 4.26 -14.53
N GLY A 374 -16.99 5.47 -14.18
CA GLY A 374 -17.73 6.42 -13.36
C GLY A 374 -17.76 6.12 -11.86
N ARG A 375 -17.03 5.11 -11.40
CA ARG A 375 -16.93 4.74 -9.97
C ARG A 375 -15.53 4.99 -9.44
N SER A 376 -15.46 5.40 -8.18
CA SER A 376 -14.18 5.54 -7.48
C SER A 376 -13.66 4.15 -7.09
N VAL A 377 -12.37 3.94 -7.30
CA VAL A 377 -11.71 2.66 -7.06
C VAL A 377 -10.38 2.82 -6.33
N LEU A 378 -10.01 1.80 -5.56
CA LEU A 378 -8.63 1.55 -5.18
C LEU A 378 -7.95 0.76 -6.29
N ALA A 379 -6.80 1.24 -6.76
CA ALA A 379 -6.04 0.60 -7.82
C ALA A 379 -4.58 0.48 -7.43
N VAL A 380 -3.90 -0.51 -8.00
CA VAL A 380 -2.47 -0.75 -7.82
C VAL A 380 -1.81 -0.89 -9.18
N THR A 381 -0.61 -0.35 -9.30
CA THR A 381 0.29 -0.57 -10.43
C THR A 381 1.65 -1.06 -9.95
N SER A 382 2.33 -1.89 -10.74
CA SER A 382 3.76 -2.13 -10.54
C SER A 382 4.54 -0.84 -10.79
N VAL A 383 5.70 -0.69 -10.15
CA VAL A 383 6.57 0.50 -10.30
C VAL A 383 7.14 0.71 -11.70
N ASP A 384 7.07 -0.31 -12.56
CA ASP A 384 7.42 -0.24 -13.98
C ASP A 384 6.20 -0.05 -14.90
N GLY A 385 4.98 0.06 -14.34
CA GLY A 385 3.74 0.33 -15.06
C GLY A 385 3.18 -0.86 -15.86
N ARG A 386 3.82 -2.03 -15.80
CA ARG A 386 3.44 -3.19 -16.61
C ARG A 386 2.21 -3.91 -16.09
N VAL A 387 2.04 -3.98 -14.77
CA VAL A 387 0.92 -4.66 -14.11
C VAL A 387 0.02 -3.60 -13.51
N ARG A 388 -1.26 -3.64 -13.87
CA ARG A 388 -2.27 -2.75 -13.28
C ARG A 388 -3.48 -3.55 -12.84
N GLN A 389 -4.06 -3.15 -11.72
CA GLN A 389 -5.16 -3.88 -11.14
C GLN A 389 -6.08 -2.97 -10.33
N THR A 390 -7.36 -3.28 -10.37
CA THR A 390 -8.36 -2.71 -9.46
C THR A 390 -8.52 -3.63 -8.25
N LEU A 391 -8.30 -3.10 -7.05
CA LEU A 391 -8.46 -3.83 -5.79
C LEU A 391 -9.92 -3.86 -5.34
N SER A 392 -10.60 -2.71 -5.45
CA SER A 392 -11.96 -2.56 -4.96
C SER A 392 -12.71 -1.47 -5.71
N SER A 393 -13.94 -1.78 -6.12
CA SER A 393 -14.93 -0.78 -6.55
C SER A 393 -15.83 -0.48 -5.36
N LEU A 394 -15.72 0.72 -4.81
CA LEU A 394 -16.40 1.08 -3.57
C LEU A 394 -17.67 1.89 -3.84
N ASN A 395 -18.68 1.69 -3.00
CA ASN A 395 -19.91 2.48 -3.02
C ASN A 395 -19.66 3.82 -2.30
N GLY A 396 -19.12 4.78 -3.03
CA GLY A 396 -18.74 6.09 -2.50
C GLY A 396 -17.56 6.67 -3.28
N LYS A 397 -17.00 7.78 -2.77
CA LYS A 397 -15.74 8.34 -3.25
C LYS A 397 -14.62 7.89 -2.32
N VAL A 398 -13.65 7.18 -2.86
CA VAL A 398 -12.41 6.83 -2.17
C VAL A 398 -11.47 8.02 -2.27
N ARG A 399 -10.81 8.35 -1.16
CA ARG A 399 -9.87 9.47 -1.08
C ARG A 399 -8.62 9.05 -0.34
N GLU A 400 -7.49 9.59 -0.80
CA GLU A 400 -6.20 9.58 -0.14
C GLU A 400 -5.80 8.22 0.46
N PRO A 401 -5.76 7.15 -0.36
CA PRO A 401 -5.24 5.88 0.09
C PRO A 401 -3.75 5.96 0.44
N THR A 402 -3.32 5.19 1.44
CA THR A 402 -1.92 5.05 1.84
C THR A 402 -1.62 3.59 2.17
N TRP A 403 -0.47 3.11 1.71
CA TRP A 403 -0.03 1.73 1.97
C TRP A 403 0.70 1.67 3.33
N GLY A 404 0.30 0.74 4.18
CA GLY A 404 0.91 0.53 5.49
C GLY A 404 2.30 -0.13 5.41
N PRO A 405 3.14 0.06 6.44
CA PRO A 405 4.45 -0.57 6.48
C PRO A 405 4.34 -2.08 6.68
N PHE A 406 5.47 -2.76 6.62
CA PHE A 406 5.57 -4.12 7.15
C PHE A 406 5.15 -4.13 8.62
N THR A 407 4.27 -5.07 8.98
CA THR A 407 3.98 -5.35 10.39
C THR A 407 4.95 -6.41 10.89
N ASN A 408 5.56 -6.17 12.05
CA ASN A 408 6.39 -7.17 12.73
C ASN A 408 5.53 -8.17 13.50
#